data_AF-A0A964DCN9-F1
#
_entry.id   AF-A0A964DCN9-F1
#
_cell.length_a   1.000
_cell.length_b   1.000
_cell.length_c   1.000
_cell.angle_alpha   90.00
_cell.angle_beta   90.00
_cell.angle_gamma   90.00
#
_symmetry.space_group_name_H-M   'P 1'
#
loop_
_entity.id
_entity.type
_entity.pdbx_description
1 polymer ?
#
loop_
_entity_poly.entity_id
_entity_poly.type
_entity_poly.pdbx_seq_one_letter_code
_entity_poly.pdbx_strand_id
1 'polypeptide(L)'
;MAEELENIETIEENDDLEDLIDENTDYYWKEVQKELPEMDTQSLINTMVVLELFVNKTLALEISKRDNAVFHLRKIIQDGDYWGDEGYGKGWAPIHIIHILPLIKNEEALQLLLDILRYRRNDITNRIISELSSLLYHFGENGIKNIIDFTKDETLEPFGRAVAITGLVALAKTHPSYKEEIMRHISDLIEVTDDVIFAGLIADDLAAFQDKSVLPLLKKAFQDGRINNLFIDEEEVVSIVNGKTIFEMERYMVDPLTHFSRENIEELFFEYYTDDEDEETEIRSFLADEAENDEEIYSDTIEPEQQVRQKKVGRNAPCPCGSGKKYKKCCLLKGT
;
A
#
# COMPACT_ATOMS: atom_id res chain seq x y z
N MET A 1 60.98 26.79 -3.03
CA MET A 1 60.67 25.48 -2.43
C MET A 1 59.31 25.60 -1.76
N ALA A 2 58.19 25.32 -2.41
CA ALA A 2 57.88 24.87 -3.77
C ALA A 2 56.45 25.43 -4.02
N GLU A 3 56.23 26.24 -5.07
CA GLU A 3 55.78 25.78 -6.42
C GLU A 3 54.45 25.01 -6.31
N GLU A 4 53.34 25.66 -6.66
CA GLU A 4 52.59 25.51 -7.94
C GLU A 4 51.75 24.23 -7.91
N LEU A 5 50.41 24.26 -8.02
CA LEU A 5 49.61 24.38 -9.25
C LEU A 5 48.13 24.40 -8.78
N GLU A 6 47.30 25.43 -9.01
CA GLU A 6 46.49 25.64 -10.23
C GLU A 6 46.35 24.40 -11.13
N ASN A 7 45.20 23.72 -11.03
CA ASN A 7 44.45 23.12 -12.15
C ASN A 7 43.13 22.54 -11.63
N ILE A 8 42.05 23.34 -11.66
CA ILE A 8 40.69 22.80 -11.77
C ILE A 8 40.49 22.56 -13.27
N GLU A 9 40.94 21.41 -13.74
CA GLU A 9 40.58 20.88 -15.05
C GLU A 9 39.46 19.85 -14.84
N THR A 10 38.33 20.13 -15.52
CA THR A 10 37.36 19.17 -16.07
C THR A 10 36.74 18.17 -15.11
N ILE A 11 35.56 18.54 -14.60
CA ILE A 11 34.48 17.59 -14.28
C ILE A 11 34.05 16.97 -15.61
N GLU A 12 34.51 15.75 -15.90
CA GLU A 12 33.90 14.86 -16.89
C GLU A 12 33.65 13.51 -16.21
N GLU A 13 32.36 13.17 -16.13
CA GLU A 13 31.75 11.85 -16.35
C GLU A 13 32.22 10.67 -15.47
N ASN A 14 31.51 10.46 -14.35
CA ASN A 14 30.88 9.19 -13.91
C ASN A 14 30.62 9.20 -12.38
N ASP A 15 29.70 10.04 -11.92
CA ASP A 15 29.08 9.88 -10.59
C ASP A 15 27.73 9.18 -10.80
N ASP A 16 27.78 7.95 -11.31
CA ASP A 16 26.60 7.20 -11.71
C ASP A 16 26.31 6.07 -10.70
N LEU A 17 25.28 6.33 -9.89
CA LEU A 17 24.28 5.38 -9.42
C LEU A 17 24.62 4.32 -8.36
N GLU A 18 25.90 4.05 -8.06
CA GLU A 18 26.27 3.31 -6.83
C GLU A 18 25.80 4.05 -5.56
N ASP A 19 25.71 5.38 -5.60
CA ASP A 19 25.51 6.18 -4.38
C ASP A 19 24.07 6.23 -3.84
N LEU A 20 23.04 5.99 -4.66
CA LEU A 20 21.65 6.21 -4.22
C LEU A 20 21.03 5.04 -3.44
N ILE A 21 21.57 3.83 -3.62
CA ILE A 21 21.12 2.63 -2.88
C ILE A 21 22.21 2.17 -1.86
N ASP A 22 23.47 2.56 -2.01
CA ASP A 22 24.56 2.16 -1.11
C ASP A 22 24.90 3.20 0.00
N GLU A 23 24.94 4.51 -0.28
CA GLU A 23 25.51 5.49 0.69
C GLU A 23 24.73 5.61 2.01
N ASN A 24 23.39 5.49 1.97
CA ASN A 24 22.56 5.68 3.17
C ASN A 24 22.03 4.38 3.79
N THR A 25 21.97 3.30 3.02
CA THR A 25 21.39 2.05 3.47
C THR A 25 22.46 1.09 3.95
N ASP A 26 23.41 0.69 3.11
CA ASP A 26 24.27 -0.45 3.47
C ASP A 26 25.45 -0.03 4.37
N TYR A 27 25.96 1.19 4.20
CA TYR A 27 26.99 1.77 5.07
C TYR A 27 26.48 2.01 6.50
N TYR A 28 25.32 2.66 6.67
CA TYR A 28 24.72 2.87 7.98
C TYR A 28 24.09 1.61 8.57
N TRP A 29 23.48 0.74 7.75
CA TRP A 29 22.78 -0.44 8.26
C TRP A 29 23.71 -1.42 8.96
N LYS A 30 24.90 -1.67 8.40
CA LYS A 30 25.89 -2.59 9.00
C LYS A 30 26.31 -2.17 10.41
N GLU A 31 26.27 -0.87 10.70
CA GLU A 31 26.56 -0.29 12.00
C GLU A 31 25.31 -0.26 12.90
N VAL A 32 24.21 0.32 12.41
CA VAL A 32 22.95 0.51 13.14
C VAL A 32 22.33 -0.82 13.56
N GLN A 33 22.36 -1.85 12.72
CA GLN A 33 21.72 -3.15 13.00
C GLN A 33 22.22 -3.81 14.29
N LYS A 34 23.48 -3.54 14.69
CA LYS A 34 24.08 -4.12 15.90
C LYS A 34 23.56 -3.45 17.17
N GLU A 35 23.10 -2.21 17.03
CA GLU A 35 22.65 -1.37 18.15
C GLU A 35 21.13 -1.40 18.32
N LEU A 36 20.36 -1.73 17.26
CA LEU A 36 18.89 -1.77 17.30
C LEU A 36 18.29 -2.50 18.50
N PRO A 37 18.79 -3.67 18.95
CA PRO A 37 18.21 -4.35 20.11
C PRO A 37 18.28 -3.51 21.40
N GLU A 38 19.37 -2.75 21.56
CA GLU A 38 19.67 -1.94 22.74
C GLU A 38 19.04 -0.55 22.70
N MET A 39 18.62 -0.08 21.52
CA MET A 39 17.95 1.20 21.35
C MET A 39 16.59 1.21 22.04
N ASP A 40 16.26 2.33 22.67
CA ASP A 40 14.92 2.60 23.15
C ASP A 40 13.96 2.85 21.97
N THR A 41 12.65 2.71 22.23
CA THR A 41 11.60 2.84 21.20
C THR A 41 11.59 4.20 20.50
N GLN A 42 11.89 5.30 21.20
CA GLN A 42 11.93 6.62 20.56
C GLN A 42 13.11 6.72 19.61
N SER A 43 14.27 6.19 20.01
CA SER A 43 15.47 6.15 19.18
C SER A 43 15.24 5.31 17.91
N LEU A 44 14.61 4.14 18.01
CA LEU A 44 14.23 3.32 16.85
C LEU A 44 13.32 4.05 15.87
N ILE A 45 12.31 4.76 16.40
CA ILE A 45 11.37 5.52 15.58
C ILE A 45 12.05 6.73 14.95
N ASN A 46 12.98 7.39 15.65
CA ASN A 46 13.77 8.47 15.07
C ASN A 46 14.65 7.95 13.91
N THR A 47 15.26 6.77 14.06
CA THR A 47 15.98 6.12 12.96
C THR A 47 15.07 5.84 11.77
N MET A 48 13.85 5.32 12.00
CA MET A 48 12.86 5.12 10.94
C MET A 48 12.51 6.42 10.20
N VAL A 49 12.38 7.54 10.93
CA VAL A 49 12.11 8.85 10.32
C VAL A 49 13.29 9.35 9.48
N VAL A 50 14.52 9.18 9.97
CA VAL A 50 15.75 9.63 9.28
C VAL A 50 16.02 8.80 8.03
N LEU A 51 15.70 7.51 8.04
CA LEU A 51 15.89 6.63 6.87
C LEU A 51 14.90 6.90 5.74
N GLU A 52 13.86 7.72 5.95
CA GLU A 52 12.84 8.04 4.94
C GLU A 52 12.31 6.76 4.27
N LEU A 53 12.35 6.65 2.94
CA LEU A 53 11.92 5.47 2.17
C LEU A 53 12.63 4.17 2.60
N PHE A 54 13.89 4.26 3.05
CA PHE A 54 14.81 3.13 3.13
C PHE A 54 14.71 2.30 4.42
N VAL A 55 13.55 2.33 5.08
CA VAL A 55 13.28 1.48 6.25
C VAL A 55 13.15 0.02 5.82
N ASN A 56 13.94 -0.87 6.39
CA ASN A 56 13.89 -2.30 6.07
C ASN A 56 13.05 -3.13 7.07
N LYS A 57 12.85 -4.42 6.73
CA LYS A 57 12.08 -5.38 7.53
C LYS A 57 12.57 -5.49 8.97
N THR A 58 13.88 -5.46 9.20
CA THR A 58 14.46 -5.65 10.54
C THR A 58 14.11 -4.49 11.46
N LEU A 59 14.27 -3.24 11.02
CA LEU A 59 13.89 -2.08 11.82
C LEU A 59 12.38 -2.06 12.10
N ALA A 60 11.55 -2.34 11.09
CA ALA A 60 10.10 -2.43 11.26
C ALA A 60 9.69 -3.49 12.30
N LEU A 61 10.34 -4.67 12.27
CA LEU A 61 10.13 -5.75 13.24
C LEU A 61 10.64 -5.40 14.64
N GLU A 62 11.77 -4.68 14.76
CA GLU A 62 12.27 -4.25 16.06
C GLU A 62 11.37 -3.20 16.70
N ILE A 63 10.76 -2.29 15.91
CA ILE A 63 9.76 -1.35 16.40
C ILE A 63 8.49 -2.10 16.83
N SER A 64 8.01 -3.06 16.03
CA SER A 64 6.75 -3.75 16.31
C SER A 64 6.77 -4.60 17.59
N LYS A 65 7.95 -5.00 18.05
CA LYS A 65 8.16 -5.74 19.31
C LYS A 65 8.11 -4.86 20.57
N ARG A 66 8.12 -3.53 20.45
CA ARG A 66 8.21 -2.64 21.64
C ARG A 66 6.83 -2.39 22.24
N ASP A 67 6.68 -2.64 23.55
CA ASP A 67 5.41 -2.49 24.27
C ASP A 67 4.81 -1.08 24.18
N ASN A 68 5.66 -0.04 24.14
CA ASN A 68 5.27 1.36 24.04
C ASN A 68 5.34 1.90 22.59
N ALA A 69 5.50 1.05 21.56
CA ALA A 69 5.61 1.50 20.18
C ALA A 69 4.41 2.37 19.77
N VAL A 70 3.19 1.87 20.00
CA VAL A 70 1.95 2.57 19.57
C VAL A 70 1.86 3.98 20.16
N PHE A 71 2.29 4.18 21.40
CA PHE A 71 2.34 5.51 22.03
C PHE A 71 3.23 6.49 21.25
N HIS A 72 4.41 6.06 20.79
CA HIS A 72 5.33 6.91 20.03
C HIS A 72 4.88 7.08 18.57
N LEU A 73 4.41 6.02 17.92
CA LEU A 73 3.88 6.07 16.54
C LEU A 73 2.67 7.02 16.45
N ARG A 74 1.80 7.02 17.46
CA ARG A 74 0.64 7.92 17.53
C ARG A 74 1.04 9.40 17.47
N LYS A 75 2.17 9.79 18.08
CA LYS A 75 2.65 11.18 18.05
C LYS A 75 3.00 11.62 16.63
N ILE A 76 3.66 10.76 15.86
CA ILE A 76 3.99 11.03 14.46
C ILE A 76 2.72 11.16 13.62
N ILE A 77 1.78 10.23 13.79
CA ILE A 77 0.52 10.26 13.04
C ILE A 77 -0.28 11.54 13.28
N GLN A 78 -0.30 12.04 14.53
CA GLN A 78 -1.02 13.25 14.93
C GLN A 78 -0.35 14.55 14.45
N ASP A 79 0.95 14.50 14.16
CA ASP A 79 1.71 15.66 13.73
C ASP A 79 1.61 15.82 12.20
N GLY A 80 1.10 16.98 11.76
CA GLY A 80 0.93 17.31 10.34
C GLY A 80 2.26 17.40 9.58
N ASP A 81 3.34 17.73 10.27
CA ASP A 81 4.65 17.96 9.65
C ASP A 81 5.29 16.67 9.13
N TYR A 82 4.72 15.49 9.41
CA TYR A 82 5.21 14.20 8.90
C TYR A 82 4.51 13.72 7.61
N TRP A 83 3.42 14.35 7.17
CA TRP A 83 2.58 13.85 6.07
C TRP A 83 2.90 14.44 4.69
N GLY A 84 3.84 15.38 4.61
CA GLY A 84 4.21 16.05 3.36
C GLY A 84 5.66 15.83 2.94
N ASP A 85 5.92 15.95 1.64
CA ASP A 85 7.25 15.78 1.02
C ASP A 85 8.30 16.78 1.55
N GLU A 86 7.87 17.95 2.01
CA GLU A 86 8.72 18.97 2.63
C GLU A 86 8.84 18.82 4.17
N GLY A 87 8.19 17.80 4.72
CA GLY A 87 8.09 17.53 6.15
C GLY A 87 9.16 16.59 6.71
N TYR A 88 9.06 16.28 8.00
CA TYR A 88 9.94 15.30 8.64
C TYR A 88 9.77 13.91 8.02
N GLY A 89 10.87 13.32 7.56
CA GLY A 89 10.84 12.01 6.89
C GLY A 89 10.15 12.04 5.52
N LYS A 90 9.94 13.22 4.92
CA LYS A 90 9.38 13.42 3.56
C LYS A 90 8.10 12.63 3.25
N GLY A 91 7.19 12.53 4.22
CA GLY A 91 5.93 11.79 4.03
C GLY A 91 6.02 10.26 4.21
N TRP A 92 7.22 9.69 4.32
CA TRP A 92 7.41 8.24 4.45
C TRP A 92 7.07 7.70 5.83
N ALA A 93 7.33 8.46 6.89
CA ALA A 93 7.11 7.99 8.26
C ALA A 93 5.66 7.53 8.53
N PRO A 94 4.60 8.28 8.17
CA PRO A 94 3.23 7.79 8.28
C PRO A 94 2.94 6.52 7.48
N ILE A 95 3.52 6.39 6.27
CA ILE A 95 3.37 5.21 5.42
C ILE A 95 3.99 3.97 6.09
N HIS A 96 5.20 4.09 6.64
CA HIS A 96 5.83 3.01 7.40
C HIS A 96 5.03 2.65 8.65
N ILE A 97 4.50 3.64 9.36
CA ILE A 97 3.66 3.39 10.55
C ILE A 97 2.43 2.56 10.18
N ILE A 98 1.71 2.93 9.12
CA ILE A 98 0.54 2.20 8.63
C ILE A 98 0.86 0.70 8.42
N HIS A 99 2.05 0.39 7.92
CA HIS A 99 2.54 -0.98 7.71
C HIS A 99 3.08 -1.68 8.97
N ILE A 100 3.58 -0.93 9.96
CA ILE A 100 4.06 -1.49 11.24
C ILE A 100 2.92 -1.85 12.19
N LEU A 101 1.83 -1.07 12.23
CA LEU A 101 0.69 -1.31 13.11
C LEU A 101 0.14 -2.75 13.05
N PRO A 102 -0.10 -3.36 11.87
CA PRO A 102 -0.55 -4.76 11.79
C PRO A 102 0.53 -5.79 12.18
N LEU A 103 1.79 -5.40 12.36
CA LEU A 103 2.83 -6.28 12.92
C LEU A 103 2.76 -6.33 14.45
N ILE A 104 2.25 -5.27 15.10
CA ILE A 104 2.06 -5.18 16.56
C ILE A 104 0.89 -6.05 17.02
N LYS A 105 -0.17 -6.17 16.19
CA LYS A 105 -1.31 -7.08 16.38
C LYS A 105 -2.05 -6.94 17.72
N ASN A 106 -2.18 -5.71 18.23
CA ASN A 106 -2.98 -5.42 19.42
C ASN A 106 -4.11 -4.42 19.13
N GLU A 107 -5.04 -4.30 20.08
CA GLU A 107 -6.21 -3.43 19.95
C GLU A 107 -5.84 -1.95 19.79
N GLU A 108 -4.77 -1.49 20.46
CA GLU A 108 -4.34 -0.09 20.38
C GLU A 108 -3.80 0.27 18.99
N ALA A 109 -3.03 -0.64 18.39
CA ALA A 109 -2.50 -0.51 17.05
C ALA A 109 -3.61 -0.56 15.99
N LEU A 110 -4.60 -1.45 16.16
CA LEU A 110 -5.78 -1.49 15.29
C LEU A 110 -6.55 -0.19 15.38
N GLN A 111 -6.81 0.29 16.59
CA GLN A 111 -7.54 1.54 16.80
C GLN A 111 -6.80 2.72 16.16
N LEU A 112 -5.47 2.78 16.26
CA LEU A 112 -4.69 3.81 15.58
C LEU A 112 -4.80 3.72 14.05
N LEU A 113 -4.76 2.52 13.46
CA LEU A 113 -4.97 2.37 12.02
C LEU A 113 -6.37 2.83 11.60
N LEU A 114 -7.41 2.46 12.36
CA LEU A 114 -8.77 2.93 12.11
C LEU A 114 -8.88 4.46 12.25
N ASP A 115 -8.22 5.06 13.25
CA ASP A 115 -8.20 6.52 13.43
C ASP A 115 -7.51 7.24 12.26
N ILE A 116 -6.45 6.65 11.68
CA ILE A 116 -5.83 7.15 10.44
C ILE A 116 -6.86 7.18 9.30
N LEU A 117 -7.65 6.11 9.14
CA LEU A 117 -8.73 6.08 8.14
C LEU A 117 -9.85 7.08 8.41
N ARG A 118 -10.13 7.41 9.67
CA ARG A 118 -11.15 8.41 10.01
C ARG A 118 -10.69 9.83 9.71
N TYR A 119 -9.47 10.17 10.13
CA TYR A 119 -9.04 11.57 10.25
C TYR A 119 -7.99 12.00 9.23
N ARG A 120 -7.28 11.04 8.61
CA ARG A 120 -6.16 11.29 7.70
C ARG A 120 -6.35 10.66 6.33
N ARG A 121 -7.56 10.19 6.00
CA ARG A 121 -7.86 9.54 4.72
C ARG A 121 -7.40 10.33 3.49
N ASN A 122 -7.51 11.64 3.53
CA ASN A 122 -7.11 12.50 2.40
C ASN A 122 -5.59 12.68 2.27
N ASP A 123 -4.85 12.33 3.32
CA ASP A 123 -3.39 12.37 3.35
C ASP A 123 -2.78 11.01 2.93
N ILE A 124 -3.61 9.98 2.76
CA ILE A 124 -3.20 8.62 2.33
C ILE A 124 -3.27 8.53 0.81
N THR A 125 -2.22 8.02 0.17
CA THR A 125 -2.18 7.84 -1.29
C THR A 125 -3.05 6.67 -1.75
N ASN A 126 -3.47 6.67 -3.02
CA ASN A 126 -4.27 5.58 -3.60
C ASN A 126 -3.59 4.21 -3.49
N ARG A 127 -2.25 4.17 -3.54
CA ARG A 127 -1.47 2.93 -3.36
C ARG A 127 -1.73 2.33 -2.00
N ILE A 128 -1.56 3.13 -0.94
CA ILE A 128 -1.81 2.68 0.44
C ILE A 128 -3.27 2.29 0.62
N ILE A 129 -4.23 3.03 0.02
CA ILE A 129 -5.66 2.66 0.09
C ILE A 129 -5.90 1.23 -0.41
N SER A 130 -5.21 0.81 -1.47
CA SER A 130 -5.33 -0.54 -2.01
C SER A 130 -4.74 -1.64 -1.11
N GLU A 131 -3.81 -1.29 -0.22
CA GLU A 131 -3.14 -2.20 0.70
C GLU A 131 -3.91 -2.34 2.03
N LEU A 132 -4.72 -1.34 2.40
CA LEU A 132 -5.40 -1.24 3.69
C LEU A 132 -6.25 -2.46 4.06
N SER A 133 -6.95 -3.07 3.10
CA SER A 133 -7.75 -4.28 3.34
C SER A 133 -6.87 -5.43 3.85
N SER A 134 -5.66 -5.56 3.27
CA SER A 134 -4.66 -6.53 3.71
C SER A 134 -4.10 -6.18 5.09
N LEU A 135 -3.80 -4.90 5.34
CA LEU A 135 -3.31 -4.47 6.65
C LEU A 135 -4.33 -4.75 7.76
N LEU A 136 -5.62 -4.49 7.51
CA LEU A 136 -6.71 -4.82 8.43
C LEU A 136 -6.85 -6.33 8.65
N TYR A 137 -6.69 -7.13 7.60
CA TYR A 137 -6.69 -8.59 7.67
C TYR A 137 -5.62 -9.13 8.66
N HIS A 138 -4.43 -8.51 8.71
CA HIS A 138 -3.31 -8.99 9.54
C HIS A 138 -3.49 -8.79 11.06
N PHE A 139 -4.52 -8.07 11.50
CA PHE A 139 -4.93 -8.02 12.91
C PHE A 139 -5.64 -9.31 13.38
N GLY A 140 -6.05 -10.17 12.45
CA GLY A 140 -6.65 -11.47 12.76
C GLY A 140 -8.04 -11.37 13.42
N GLU A 141 -8.50 -12.49 13.98
CA GLU A 141 -9.84 -12.60 14.57
C GLU A 141 -10.13 -11.59 15.69
N ASN A 142 -9.10 -11.20 16.44
CA ASN A 142 -9.23 -10.21 17.52
C ASN A 142 -9.64 -8.82 17.00
N GLY A 143 -9.38 -8.51 15.72
CA GLY A 143 -9.76 -7.25 15.11
C GLY A 143 -11.18 -7.21 14.56
N ILE A 144 -11.83 -8.37 14.35
CA ILE A 144 -13.11 -8.48 13.62
C ILE A 144 -14.17 -7.56 14.21
N LYS A 145 -14.35 -7.58 15.54
CA LYS A 145 -15.37 -6.78 16.21
C LYS A 145 -15.16 -5.27 15.98
N ASN A 146 -13.93 -4.79 16.16
CA ASN A 146 -13.61 -3.37 16.02
C ASN A 146 -13.73 -2.91 14.56
N ILE A 147 -13.40 -3.77 13.60
CA ILE A 147 -13.57 -3.49 12.16
C ILE A 147 -15.05 -3.48 11.78
N ILE A 148 -15.85 -4.44 12.28
CA ILE A 148 -17.32 -4.44 12.14
C ILE A 148 -17.90 -3.12 12.66
N ASP A 149 -17.51 -2.70 13.87
CA ASP A 149 -18.02 -1.46 14.46
C ASP A 149 -17.58 -0.21 13.68
N PHE A 150 -16.37 -0.19 13.11
CA PHE A 150 -15.91 0.88 12.21
C PHE A 150 -16.81 1.02 10.97
N THR A 151 -17.19 -0.09 10.34
CA THR A 151 -17.96 -0.06 9.09
C THR A 151 -19.40 0.46 9.26
N LYS A 152 -19.91 0.51 10.51
CA LYS A 152 -21.24 1.06 10.86
C LYS A 152 -21.26 2.58 10.96
N ASP A 153 -20.09 3.23 10.98
CA ASP A 153 -20.01 4.69 11.11
C ASP A 153 -20.32 5.37 9.77
N GLU A 154 -21.59 5.78 9.60
CA GLU A 154 -22.08 6.47 8.40
C GLU A 154 -21.52 7.89 8.23
N THR A 155 -20.78 8.42 9.21
CA THR A 155 -20.11 9.72 9.05
C THR A 155 -18.82 9.62 8.22
N LEU A 156 -18.32 8.40 8.04
CA LEU A 156 -17.13 8.12 7.24
C LEU A 156 -17.47 8.03 5.75
N GLU A 157 -16.49 8.37 4.93
CA GLU A 157 -16.62 8.26 3.48
C GLU A 157 -16.74 6.78 3.03
N PRO A 158 -17.48 6.49 1.94
CA PRO A 158 -17.83 5.11 1.56
C PRO A 158 -16.65 4.17 1.30
N PHE A 159 -15.56 4.65 0.70
CA PHE A 159 -14.42 3.81 0.31
C PHE A 159 -13.67 3.29 1.53
N GLY A 160 -13.39 4.13 2.53
CA GLY A 160 -12.76 3.69 3.78
C GLY A 160 -13.57 2.61 4.49
N ARG A 161 -14.90 2.73 4.49
CA ARG A 161 -15.80 1.69 5.03
C ARG A 161 -15.76 0.41 4.19
N ALA A 162 -15.78 0.52 2.86
CA ALA A 162 -15.73 -0.63 1.95
C ALA A 162 -14.42 -1.40 2.08
N VAL A 163 -13.28 -0.72 2.15
CA VAL A 163 -11.95 -1.33 2.41
C VAL A 163 -11.96 -2.17 3.69
N ALA A 164 -12.60 -1.66 4.76
CA ALA A 164 -12.76 -2.42 5.99
C ALA A 164 -13.65 -3.66 5.82
N ILE A 165 -14.69 -3.60 4.98
CA ILE A 165 -15.50 -4.77 4.61
C ILE A 165 -14.67 -5.81 3.85
N THR A 166 -13.88 -5.41 2.86
CA THR A 166 -13.01 -6.33 2.11
C THR A 166 -12.02 -7.04 3.04
N GLY A 167 -11.45 -6.33 4.03
CA GLY A 167 -10.63 -6.94 5.08
C GLY A 167 -11.38 -7.98 5.92
N LEU A 168 -12.66 -7.72 6.27
CA LEU A 168 -13.52 -8.70 6.94
C LEU A 168 -13.81 -9.92 6.06
N VAL A 169 -14.04 -9.75 4.76
CA VAL A 169 -14.24 -10.87 3.82
C VAL A 169 -12.99 -11.76 3.79
N ALA A 170 -11.80 -11.18 3.77
CA ALA A 170 -10.55 -11.94 3.86
C ALA A 170 -10.43 -12.71 5.19
N LEU A 171 -10.76 -12.07 6.32
CA LEU A 171 -10.78 -12.72 7.63
C LEU A 171 -11.78 -13.88 7.69
N ALA A 172 -12.97 -13.72 7.10
CA ALA A 172 -14.01 -14.74 7.08
C ALA A 172 -13.59 -16.02 6.34
N LYS A 173 -12.71 -15.90 5.34
CA LYS A 173 -12.18 -17.05 4.59
C LYS A 173 -11.16 -17.84 5.39
N THR A 174 -10.29 -17.17 6.13
CA THR A 174 -9.28 -17.84 6.98
C THR A 174 -9.80 -18.23 8.36
N HIS A 175 -10.91 -17.61 8.81
CA HIS A 175 -11.60 -17.91 10.08
C HIS A 175 -13.08 -18.24 9.82
N PRO A 176 -13.40 -19.45 9.30
CA PRO A 176 -14.76 -19.81 8.88
C PRO A 176 -15.83 -19.72 9.98
N SER A 177 -15.45 -19.73 11.26
CA SER A 177 -16.36 -19.52 12.39
C SER A 177 -17.05 -18.15 12.37
N TYR A 178 -16.43 -17.15 11.75
CA TYR A 178 -16.98 -15.80 11.61
C TYR A 178 -17.70 -15.56 10.27
N LYS A 179 -17.69 -16.54 9.36
CA LYS A 179 -18.30 -16.40 8.02
C LYS A 179 -19.75 -15.93 8.10
N GLU A 180 -20.58 -16.60 8.90
CA GLU A 180 -22.00 -16.28 9.00
C GLU A 180 -22.24 -14.90 9.64
N GLU A 181 -21.42 -14.51 10.61
CA GLU A 181 -21.52 -13.22 11.28
C GLU A 181 -21.18 -12.07 10.31
N ILE A 182 -20.05 -12.18 9.60
CA ILE A 182 -19.58 -11.16 8.67
C ILE A 182 -20.53 -11.05 7.46
N MET A 183 -20.97 -12.19 6.91
CA MET A 183 -21.92 -12.21 5.80
C MET A 183 -23.26 -11.58 6.20
N ARG A 184 -23.75 -11.83 7.43
CA ARG A 184 -24.96 -11.19 7.95
C ARG A 184 -24.75 -9.69 8.14
N HIS A 185 -23.63 -9.27 8.71
CA HIS A 185 -23.29 -7.86 8.90
C HIS A 185 -23.28 -7.09 7.58
N ILE A 186 -22.66 -7.63 6.53
CA ILE A 186 -22.65 -7.00 5.20
C ILE A 186 -24.07 -6.99 4.59
N SER A 187 -24.84 -8.07 4.78
CA SER A 187 -26.24 -8.14 4.35
C SER A 187 -27.09 -7.04 5.00
N ASP A 188 -26.95 -6.86 6.31
CA ASP A 188 -27.67 -5.85 7.08
C ASP A 188 -27.29 -4.44 6.59
N LEU A 189 -26.00 -4.17 6.33
CA LEU A 189 -25.53 -2.89 5.78
C LEU A 189 -26.16 -2.57 4.43
N ILE A 190 -26.20 -3.53 3.49
CA ILE A 190 -26.83 -3.34 2.17
C ILE A 190 -28.34 -3.10 2.29
N GLU A 191 -29.00 -3.75 3.24
CA GLU A 191 -30.44 -3.62 3.44
C GLU A 191 -30.84 -2.24 3.98
N VAL A 192 -30.03 -1.68 4.89
CA VAL A 192 -30.38 -0.44 5.62
C VAL A 192 -29.76 0.83 5.06
N THR A 193 -28.64 0.76 4.34
CA THR A 193 -27.94 1.96 3.85
C THR A 193 -28.75 2.68 2.77
N ASP A 194 -28.83 4.01 2.88
CA ASP A 194 -29.32 4.89 1.81
C ASP A 194 -28.18 5.36 0.88
N ASP A 195 -26.93 5.05 1.22
CA ASP A 195 -25.76 5.36 0.39
C ASP A 195 -25.56 4.32 -0.71
N VAL A 196 -25.98 4.68 -1.92
CA VAL A 196 -25.90 3.85 -3.12
C VAL A 196 -24.45 3.57 -3.55
N ILE A 197 -23.53 4.50 -3.29
CA ILE A 197 -22.10 4.31 -3.60
C ILE A 197 -21.55 3.24 -2.67
N PHE A 198 -21.81 3.37 -1.37
CA PHE A 198 -21.37 2.40 -0.38
C PHE A 198 -21.94 1.00 -0.65
N ALA A 199 -23.25 0.89 -0.90
CA ALA A 199 -23.90 -0.39 -1.21
C ALA A 199 -23.30 -1.06 -2.46
N GLY A 200 -22.99 -0.27 -3.50
CA GLY A 200 -22.36 -0.78 -4.72
C GLY A 200 -20.93 -1.27 -4.50
N LEU A 201 -20.16 -0.60 -3.63
CA LEU A 201 -18.77 -0.97 -3.32
C LEU A 201 -18.64 -2.27 -2.51
N ILE A 202 -19.69 -2.73 -1.82
CA ILE A 202 -19.64 -3.91 -0.95
C ILE A 202 -20.49 -5.09 -1.46
N ALA A 203 -21.11 -4.94 -2.63
CA ALA A 203 -21.99 -5.95 -3.20
C ALA A 203 -21.21 -7.17 -3.72
N ASP A 204 -20.05 -6.95 -4.32
CA ASP A 204 -19.11 -7.99 -4.73
C ASP A 204 -18.48 -8.70 -3.53
N ASP A 205 -18.16 -7.95 -2.46
CA ASP A 205 -17.71 -8.49 -1.16
C ASP A 205 -18.74 -9.48 -0.58
N LEU A 206 -20.04 -9.13 -0.59
CA LEU A 206 -21.09 -10.06 -0.18
C LEU A 206 -21.20 -11.26 -1.14
N ALA A 207 -21.07 -11.01 -2.45
CA ALA A 207 -21.13 -12.07 -3.45
C ALA A 207 -19.95 -13.05 -3.34
N ALA A 208 -18.77 -12.59 -2.89
CA ALA A 208 -17.54 -13.36 -2.78
C ALA A 208 -17.60 -14.51 -1.76
N PHE A 209 -18.63 -14.53 -0.89
CA PHE A 209 -18.94 -15.67 -0.04
C PHE A 209 -19.46 -16.90 -0.81
N GLN A 210 -19.87 -16.71 -2.07
CA GLN A 210 -20.44 -17.72 -2.96
C GLN A 210 -21.61 -18.50 -2.32
N ASP A 211 -22.39 -17.80 -1.49
CA ASP A 211 -23.57 -18.34 -0.83
C ASP A 211 -24.83 -17.90 -1.57
N LYS A 212 -25.57 -18.85 -2.13
CA LYS A 212 -26.78 -18.54 -2.92
C LYS A 212 -27.89 -17.89 -2.08
N SER A 213 -27.84 -17.97 -0.75
CA SER A 213 -28.81 -17.32 0.13
C SER A 213 -28.77 -15.79 0.06
N VAL A 214 -27.66 -15.18 -0.40
CA VAL A 214 -27.54 -13.72 -0.51
C VAL A 214 -28.18 -13.15 -1.78
N LEU A 215 -28.46 -13.98 -2.79
CA LEU A 215 -29.01 -13.53 -4.08
C LEU A 215 -30.35 -12.79 -3.99
N PRO A 216 -31.34 -13.23 -3.19
CA PRO A 216 -32.61 -12.50 -3.08
C PRO A 216 -32.42 -11.07 -2.56
N LEU A 217 -31.50 -10.87 -1.60
CA LEU A 217 -31.16 -9.55 -1.07
C LEU A 217 -30.52 -8.68 -2.16
N LEU A 218 -29.45 -9.16 -2.79
CA LEU A 218 -28.71 -8.42 -3.81
C LEU A 218 -29.60 -8.03 -4.99
N LYS A 219 -30.41 -8.96 -5.51
CA LYS A 219 -31.35 -8.68 -6.59
C LYS A 219 -32.40 -7.65 -6.22
N LYS A 220 -32.94 -7.72 -5.00
CA LYS A 220 -33.88 -6.72 -4.50
C LYS A 220 -33.20 -5.36 -4.37
N ALA A 221 -31.96 -5.29 -3.92
CA ALA A 221 -31.21 -4.05 -3.80
C ALA A 221 -30.97 -3.38 -5.17
N PHE A 222 -30.69 -4.14 -6.23
CA PHE A 222 -30.66 -3.61 -7.61
C PHE A 222 -32.04 -3.13 -8.08
N GLN A 223 -33.09 -3.92 -7.87
CA GLN A 223 -34.47 -3.56 -8.27
C GLN A 223 -34.96 -2.29 -7.59
N ASP A 224 -34.63 -2.12 -6.31
CA ASP A 224 -35.01 -0.95 -5.51
C ASP A 224 -34.08 0.26 -5.77
N GLY A 225 -33.04 0.11 -6.60
CA GLY A 225 -32.07 1.16 -6.91
C GLY A 225 -31.10 1.51 -5.78
N ARG A 226 -31.01 0.66 -4.75
CA ARG A 226 -30.01 0.80 -3.66
C ARG A 226 -28.61 0.42 -4.11
N ILE A 227 -28.49 -0.48 -5.08
CA ILE A 227 -27.27 -0.74 -5.82
C ILE A 227 -27.48 -0.28 -7.26
N ASN A 228 -26.53 0.50 -7.78
CA ASN A 228 -26.51 0.91 -9.18
C ASN A 228 -25.34 0.23 -9.93
N ASN A 229 -25.36 0.32 -11.26
CA ASN A 229 -24.36 -0.32 -12.11
C ASN A 229 -23.05 0.49 -12.24
N LEU A 230 -22.71 1.34 -11.26
CA LEU A 230 -21.49 2.16 -11.33
C LEU A 230 -20.23 1.34 -11.05
N PHE A 231 -20.29 0.44 -10.05
CA PHE A 231 -19.15 -0.38 -9.62
C PHE A 231 -19.31 -1.84 -10.01
N ILE A 232 -20.54 -2.35 -10.03
CA ILE A 232 -20.85 -3.73 -10.36
C ILE A 232 -22.30 -3.84 -10.88
N ASP A 233 -22.56 -4.74 -11.81
CA ASP A 233 -23.91 -5.03 -12.29
C ASP A 233 -24.51 -6.34 -11.74
N GLU A 234 -25.82 -6.53 -11.90
CA GLU A 234 -26.51 -7.72 -11.39
C GLU A 234 -25.99 -9.02 -12.02
N GLU A 235 -25.58 -9.00 -13.30
CA GLU A 235 -25.07 -10.20 -13.97
C GLU A 235 -23.73 -10.63 -13.39
N GLU A 236 -22.85 -9.67 -13.10
CA GLU A 236 -21.56 -9.88 -12.46
C GLU A 236 -21.72 -10.41 -11.03
N VAL A 237 -22.59 -9.80 -10.21
CA VAL A 237 -22.91 -10.32 -8.86
C VAL A 237 -23.38 -11.78 -8.93
N VAL A 238 -24.30 -12.09 -9.86
CA VAL A 238 -24.79 -13.47 -10.06
C VAL A 238 -23.66 -14.40 -10.54
N SER A 239 -22.74 -13.91 -11.36
CA SER A 239 -21.56 -14.67 -11.80
C SER A 239 -20.64 -15.02 -10.64
N ILE A 240 -20.34 -14.04 -9.77
CA ILE A 240 -19.49 -14.21 -8.59
C ILE A 240 -20.12 -15.22 -7.62
N VAL A 241 -21.40 -15.07 -7.27
CA VAL A 241 -22.07 -16.00 -6.34
C VAL A 241 -22.08 -17.45 -6.87
N ASN A 242 -22.16 -17.62 -8.18
CA ASN A 242 -22.12 -18.95 -8.81
C ASN A 242 -20.70 -19.50 -9.00
N GLY A 243 -19.66 -18.80 -8.54
CA GLY A 243 -18.27 -19.22 -8.64
C GLY A 243 -17.72 -19.22 -10.07
N LYS A 244 -18.34 -18.46 -10.99
CA LYS A 244 -17.86 -18.32 -12.37
C LYS A 244 -16.77 -17.26 -12.51
N THR A 245 -16.75 -16.29 -11.61
CA THR A 245 -15.69 -15.29 -11.48
C THR A 245 -14.76 -15.71 -10.34
N ILE A 246 -13.44 -15.77 -10.61
CA ILE A 246 -12.43 -16.05 -9.60
C ILE A 246 -12.15 -14.75 -8.85
N PHE A 247 -12.30 -14.78 -7.52
CA PHE A 247 -11.92 -13.69 -6.64
C PHE A 247 -10.54 -14.01 -6.06
N GLU A 248 -9.50 -13.32 -6.54
CA GLU A 248 -8.09 -13.50 -6.13
C GLU A 248 -7.89 -12.93 -4.71
N MET A 249 -8.24 -13.74 -3.72
CA MET A 249 -8.18 -13.37 -2.31
C MET A 249 -6.78 -13.06 -1.81
N GLU A 250 -5.78 -13.65 -2.46
CA GLU A 250 -4.38 -13.49 -2.13
C GLU A 250 -3.95 -12.02 -2.15
N ARG A 251 -4.61 -11.20 -2.98
CA ARG A 251 -4.39 -9.74 -3.05
C ARG A 251 -4.74 -9.00 -1.76
N TYR A 252 -5.61 -9.57 -0.92
CA TYR A 252 -6.03 -8.97 0.35
C TYR A 252 -5.37 -9.62 1.57
N MET A 253 -4.30 -10.40 1.34
CA MET A 253 -3.57 -11.13 2.39
C MET A 253 -2.06 -10.89 2.30
N VAL A 254 -1.63 -9.90 1.52
CA VAL A 254 -0.23 -9.46 1.37
C VAL A 254 0.38 -9.13 2.73
N ASP A 255 1.54 -9.71 3.03
CA ASP A 255 2.30 -9.48 4.27
C ASP A 255 2.67 -7.98 4.40
N PRO A 256 2.40 -7.31 5.54
CA PRO A 256 2.78 -5.90 5.73
C PRO A 256 4.31 -5.70 5.65
N LEU A 257 5.11 -6.75 5.86
CA LEU A 257 6.57 -6.71 5.70
C LEU A 257 7.01 -6.55 4.24
N THR A 258 6.14 -6.80 3.26
CA THR A 258 6.45 -6.59 1.84
C THR A 258 6.77 -5.13 1.55
N HIS A 259 6.13 -4.18 2.25
CA HIS A 259 6.43 -2.75 2.10
C HIS A 259 7.91 -2.42 2.42
N PHE A 260 8.52 -3.19 3.31
CA PHE A 260 9.91 -2.99 3.74
C PHE A 260 10.91 -3.93 3.05
N SER A 261 10.49 -4.64 1.99
CA SER A 261 11.38 -5.49 1.21
C SER A 261 12.28 -4.66 0.30
N ARG A 262 13.47 -5.20 -0.03
CA ARG A 262 14.42 -4.53 -0.94
C ARG A 262 13.75 -4.23 -2.27
N GLU A 263 13.04 -5.22 -2.82
CA GLU A 263 12.36 -5.13 -4.12
C GLU A 263 11.31 -4.01 -4.13
N ASN A 264 10.52 -3.89 -3.06
CA ASN A 264 9.51 -2.83 -2.97
C ASN A 264 10.12 -1.45 -2.71
N ILE A 265 11.20 -1.36 -1.93
CA ILE A 265 11.95 -0.11 -1.72
C ILE A 265 12.51 0.39 -3.06
N GLU A 266 13.11 -0.49 -3.86
CA GLU A 266 13.62 -0.18 -5.19
C GLU A 266 12.49 0.28 -6.12
N GLU A 267 11.36 -0.44 -6.17
CA GLU A 267 10.19 -0.05 -6.96
C GLU A 267 9.69 1.36 -6.59
N LEU A 268 9.59 1.66 -5.30
CA LEU A 268 9.18 2.97 -4.80
C LEU A 268 10.22 4.04 -5.09
N PHE A 269 11.50 3.70 -5.01
CA PHE A 269 12.57 4.62 -5.37
C PHE A 269 12.42 5.05 -6.84
N PHE A 270 12.20 4.10 -7.75
CA PHE A 270 11.93 4.42 -9.15
C PHE A 270 10.68 5.26 -9.34
N GLU A 271 9.56 4.87 -8.71
CA GLU A 271 8.29 5.56 -8.89
C GLU A 271 8.35 7.03 -8.45
N TYR A 272 9.04 7.31 -7.34
CA TYR A 272 9.01 8.62 -6.69
C TYR A 272 10.21 9.51 -7.01
N TYR A 273 11.37 8.93 -7.32
CA TYR A 273 12.63 9.67 -7.46
C TYR A 273 13.24 9.64 -8.86
N THR A 274 12.84 8.71 -9.74
CA THR A 274 13.33 8.68 -11.13
C THR A 274 12.29 9.25 -12.09
N ASP A 275 12.70 10.20 -12.94
CA ASP A 275 11.78 10.96 -13.80
C ASP A 275 11.95 10.61 -15.30
N ASP A 276 13.00 9.87 -15.67
CA ASP A 276 13.35 9.49 -17.05
C ASP A 276 13.19 7.98 -17.34
N GLU A 277 12.58 7.63 -18.49
CA GLU A 277 12.33 6.23 -18.87
C GLU A 277 13.63 5.48 -19.27
N ASP A 278 14.66 6.23 -19.68
CA ASP A 278 15.97 5.70 -20.03
C ASP A 278 16.79 5.35 -18.76
N GLU A 279 16.76 6.21 -17.73
CA GLU A 279 17.32 5.92 -16.40
C GLU A 279 16.62 4.72 -15.74
N GLU A 280 15.28 4.62 -15.80
CA GLU A 280 14.54 3.48 -15.24
C GLU A 280 14.98 2.12 -15.86
N THR A 281 15.37 2.12 -17.14
CA THR A 281 15.81 0.91 -17.85
C THR A 281 17.25 0.55 -17.50
N GLU A 282 18.16 1.52 -17.44
CA GLU A 282 19.56 1.30 -17.07
C GLU A 282 19.69 0.83 -15.61
N ILE A 283 18.95 1.45 -14.69
CA ILE A 283 19.03 1.07 -13.27
C ILE A 283 18.40 -0.30 -13.05
N ARG A 284 17.28 -0.64 -13.71
CA ARG A 284 16.72 -2.00 -13.64
C ARG A 284 17.67 -3.07 -14.17
N SER A 285 18.41 -2.76 -15.24
CA SER A 285 19.44 -3.66 -15.78
C SER A 285 20.56 -3.85 -14.75
N PHE A 286 20.99 -2.78 -14.10
CA PHE A 286 22.06 -2.80 -13.12
C PHE A 286 21.68 -3.57 -11.84
N LEU A 287 20.47 -3.35 -11.30
CA LEU A 287 19.98 -4.08 -10.12
C LEU A 287 19.77 -5.58 -10.38
N ALA A 288 19.39 -5.95 -11.60
CA ALA A 288 19.29 -7.35 -12.00
C ALA A 288 20.66 -8.04 -12.01
N ASP A 289 21.71 -7.35 -12.49
CA ASP A 289 23.08 -7.87 -12.52
C ASP A 289 23.68 -8.03 -11.11
N GLU A 290 23.30 -7.19 -10.14
CA GLU A 290 23.71 -7.35 -8.72
C GLU A 290 22.98 -8.49 -8.00
N ALA A 291 21.68 -8.68 -8.27
CA ALA A 291 20.89 -9.77 -7.69
C ALA A 291 21.43 -11.15 -8.11
N GLU A 292 22.01 -11.26 -9.31
CA GLU A 292 22.69 -12.48 -9.78
C GLU A 292 24.01 -12.78 -9.02
N ASN A 293 24.64 -11.80 -8.36
CA ASN A 293 25.86 -12.01 -7.58
C ASN A 293 25.61 -12.57 -6.16
N ASP A 294 24.38 -12.52 -5.66
CA ASP A 294 23.97 -13.07 -4.35
C ASP A 294 23.25 -14.43 -4.44
N GLU A 295 22.93 -14.91 -5.65
CA GLU A 295 22.27 -16.21 -5.88
C GLU A 295 23.00 -17.10 -6.89
N GLU A 296 24.07 -17.78 -6.44
CA GLU A 296 24.42 -19.07 -7.05
C GLU A 296 23.35 -20.09 -6.64
N ILE A 297 22.37 -20.39 -7.53
CA ILE A 297 21.85 -21.74 -7.88
C ILE A 297 20.48 -21.72 -8.62
N TYR A 298 20.53 -22.20 -9.87
CA TYR A 298 19.51 -22.70 -10.83
C TYR A 298 18.72 -21.74 -11.76
N SER A 299 19.19 -21.74 -13.01
CA SER A 299 18.54 -21.32 -14.25
C SER A 299 17.34 -22.20 -14.65
N ASP A 300 16.37 -21.62 -15.35
CA ASP A 300 16.22 -21.83 -16.81
C ASP A 300 15.18 -20.90 -17.46
N THR A 301 15.56 -20.48 -18.67
CA THR A 301 15.04 -19.48 -19.63
C THR A 301 13.57 -19.60 -20.08
N ILE A 302 12.99 -18.52 -20.64
CA ILE A 302 12.32 -18.43 -21.99
C ILE A 302 11.94 -16.95 -22.31
N GLU A 303 12.36 -16.42 -23.47
CA GLU A 303 11.88 -15.17 -24.10
C GLU A 303 10.58 -15.36 -24.91
N PRO A 304 9.75 -14.30 -25.14
CA PRO A 304 9.57 -13.88 -26.53
C PRO A 304 9.22 -12.38 -26.83
N GLU A 305 9.83 -11.90 -27.92
CA GLU A 305 9.35 -11.09 -29.08
C GLU A 305 8.44 -9.84 -28.96
N GLN A 306 8.89 -8.81 -29.69
CA GLN A 306 8.35 -7.45 -29.83
C GLN A 306 7.04 -7.37 -30.65
N GLN A 307 6.10 -6.55 -30.18
CA GLN A 307 5.01 -5.99 -31.01
C GLN A 307 5.07 -4.47 -31.09
N VAL A 308 5.06 -3.97 -32.33
CA VAL A 308 5.03 -2.56 -32.73
C VAL A 308 3.74 -1.88 -32.21
N ARG A 309 3.87 -0.93 -31.27
CA ARG A 309 2.74 -0.14 -30.75
C ARG A 309 2.69 1.26 -31.38
N GLN A 310 1.47 1.70 -31.69
CA GLN A 310 1.12 3.05 -32.16
C GLN A 310 1.72 4.14 -31.27
N LYS A 311 1.98 5.34 -31.83
CA LYS A 311 2.51 6.52 -31.11
C LYS A 311 1.65 6.84 -29.89
N LYS A 312 2.05 6.31 -28.73
CA LYS A 312 1.53 6.69 -27.43
C LYS A 312 2.02 8.09 -27.12
N VAL A 313 1.14 8.93 -26.57
CA VAL A 313 1.57 10.19 -25.95
C VAL A 313 2.49 9.81 -24.79
N GLY A 314 3.75 10.23 -24.85
CA GLY A 314 4.73 9.93 -23.80
C GLY A 314 4.23 10.41 -22.44
N ARG A 315 4.42 9.59 -21.40
CA ARG A 315 3.92 9.84 -20.03
C ARG A 315 4.37 11.21 -19.50
N ASN A 316 5.54 11.69 -19.91
CA ASN A 316 6.11 12.97 -19.50
C ASN A 316 5.77 14.16 -20.41
N ALA A 317 5.14 13.94 -21.58
CA ALA A 317 4.75 15.04 -22.48
C ALA A 317 3.70 15.97 -21.82
N PRO A 318 3.60 17.26 -22.21
CA PRO A 318 2.49 18.11 -21.79
C PRO A 318 1.15 17.43 -22.07
N CYS A 319 0.25 17.32 -21.08
CA CYS A 319 -1.00 16.58 -21.28
C CYS A 319 -1.80 17.24 -22.43
N PRO A 320 -2.27 16.46 -23.41
CA PRO A 320 -3.08 16.97 -24.53
C PRO A 320 -4.40 17.64 -24.11
N CYS A 321 -4.83 17.53 -22.84
CA CYS A 321 -5.99 18.26 -22.33
C CYS A 321 -5.74 19.77 -22.12
N GLY A 322 -4.51 20.26 -22.32
CA GLY A 322 -4.17 21.68 -22.20
C GLY A 322 -3.98 22.16 -20.76
N SER A 323 -3.82 21.25 -19.79
CA SER A 323 -3.65 21.60 -18.37
C SER A 323 -2.29 22.21 -18.00
N GLY A 324 -1.30 22.14 -18.91
CA GLY A 324 0.08 22.53 -18.63
C GLY A 324 0.86 21.54 -17.74
N LYS A 325 0.24 20.44 -17.29
CA LYS A 325 0.88 19.38 -16.48
C LYS A 325 1.38 18.23 -17.36
N LYS A 326 2.39 17.47 -16.91
CA LYS A 326 2.85 16.22 -17.56
C LYS A 326 1.66 15.23 -17.73
N TYR A 327 1.62 14.45 -18.81
CA TYR A 327 0.52 13.51 -19.12
C TYR A 327 0.26 12.53 -17.96
N LYS A 328 1.34 12.04 -17.32
CA LYS A 328 1.31 11.18 -16.12
C LYS A 328 0.64 11.86 -14.94
N LYS A 329 0.97 13.12 -14.65
CA LYS A 329 0.42 13.89 -13.51
C LYS A 329 -0.95 14.52 -13.79
N CYS A 330 -1.65 14.10 -14.84
CA CYS A 330 -2.91 14.71 -15.24
C CYS A 330 -3.93 13.70 -15.77
N CYS A 331 -3.73 13.23 -16.99
CA CYS A 331 -4.76 12.52 -17.74
C CYS A 331 -4.57 11.01 -17.65
N LEU A 332 -3.34 10.57 -17.37
CA LEU A 332 -3.03 9.18 -17.05
C LEU A 332 -3.58 8.78 -15.68
N LEU A 333 -3.45 9.64 -14.66
CA LEU A 333 -4.07 9.45 -13.34
C LEU A 333 -5.60 9.59 -13.32
N LYS A 334 -6.20 10.14 -14.40
CA LYS A 334 -7.65 10.25 -14.57
C LYS A 334 -8.24 9.12 -15.42
N GLY A 335 -7.44 8.11 -15.76
CA GLY A 335 -7.80 7.10 -16.74
C GLY A 335 -7.41 5.68 -16.31
N THR A 336 -8.06 5.19 -15.27
CA THR A 336 -8.80 3.91 -15.27
C THR A 336 -9.92 4.03 -14.26
#